data_AF-A0A0D6M4M4-F1
#
_entry.id   AF-A0A0D6M4M4-F1
#
_cell.length_a   1.000
_cell.length_b   1.000
_cell.length_c   1.000
_cell.angle_alpha   90.00
_cell.angle_beta   90.00
_cell.angle_gamma   90.00
#
_symmetry.space_group_name_H-M   'P 1'
#
loop_
_entity.id
_entity.type
_entity.pdbx_description
1 polymer ?
#
loop_
_entity_poly.entity_id
_entity_poly.type
_entity_poly.pdbx_seq_one_letter_code
_entity_poly.pdbx_strand_id
1 'polypeptide(L)'
;MMLLIILSLAIPGSCMNYSHYLARNISLTLCDAAYMSNPSDSLRSKLSASDVQGFYAELDGGSCSGLIVTLPKRNIVALAFRAELYEPFYFDNWNKFYFPMITGHYVGGGLAALVALDIVKEEIVNKDDVILITLAQIMAGDKDFVEAYEKQVVKSYRVITKGDLIPHVPGKKHGYEYNGKEINFEFVLSASELA
;
A
#
# COMPACT_ATOMS: atom_id res chain seq x y z
N MET A 1 -32.36 33.24 15.83
CA MET A 1 -31.17 33.44 14.98
C MET A 1 -30.02 32.70 15.63
N MET A 2 -29.31 31.88 14.84
CA MET A 2 -28.21 30.98 15.21
C MET A 2 -28.61 29.59 15.75
N LEU A 3 -29.02 28.70 14.82
CA LEU A 3 -28.90 27.25 14.99
C LEU A 3 -27.42 26.88 14.94
N LEU A 4 -26.87 26.46 16.07
CA LEU A 4 -25.60 25.73 16.15
C LEU A 4 -25.84 24.31 15.65
N ILE A 5 -25.56 24.08 14.37
CA ILE A 5 -25.38 22.73 13.83
C ILE A 5 -24.08 22.20 14.42
N ILE A 6 -24.20 21.47 15.54
CA ILE A 6 -23.15 20.57 15.98
C ILE A 6 -23.17 19.41 14.99
N LEU A 7 -22.44 19.57 13.89
CA LEU A 7 -22.07 18.46 13.02
C LEU A 7 -21.09 17.63 13.83
N SER A 8 -21.59 16.61 14.53
CA SER A 8 -20.74 15.65 15.22
C SER A 8 -19.80 15.03 14.19
N LEU A 9 -18.54 15.42 14.24
CA LEU A 9 -17.42 14.78 13.56
C LEU A 9 -17.32 13.33 14.04
N ALA A 10 -18.05 12.45 13.39
CA ALA A 10 -17.58 11.10 13.16
C ALA A 10 -17.22 11.06 11.68
N ILE A 11 -15.95 11.31 11.34
CA ILE A 11 -15.38 10.75 10.12
C ILE A 11 -14.80 9.42 10.59
N PRO A 12 -15.56 8.31 10.51
CA PRO A 12 -15.03 7.03 10.91
C PRO A 12 -13.94 6.65 9.91
N GLY A 13 -12.83 6.08 10.38
CA GLY A 13 -11.83 5.46 9.51
C GLY A 13 -12.44 4.49 8.49
N SER A 14 -13.64 3.97 8.77
CA SER A 14 -14.43 3.08 7.93
C SER A 14 -14.96 3.69 6.62
N CYS A 15 -14.96 5.02 6.45
CA CYS A 15 -15.51 5.67 5.26
C CYS A 15 -14.48 6.03 4.18
N MET A 16 -13.18 5.83 4.44
CA MET A 16 -12.17 6.09 3.42
C MET A 16 -12.30 5.08 2.27
N ASN A 17 -12.49 5.60 1.07
CA ASN A 17 -12.45 4.86 -0.20
C ASN A 17 -11.29 5.39 -1.04
N TYR A 18 -10.95 4.68 -2.12
CA TYR A 18 -9.95 5.16 -3.07
C TYR A 18 -10.19 6.61 -3.48
N SER A 19 -9.11 7.38 -3.56
CA SER A 19 -9.08 8.65 -4.28
C SER A 19 -7.73 8.82 -4.96
N HIS A 20 -7.71 9.59 -6.05
CA HIS A 20 -6.45 9.95 -6.70
C HIS A 20 -5.53 10.72 -5.74
N TYR A 21 -6.06 11.48 -4.77
CA TYR A 21 -5.24 12.13 -3.75
C TYR A 21 -4.53 11.12 -2.84
N LEU A 22 -5.23 10.09 -2.36
CA LEU A 22 -4.61 9.03 -1.57
C LEU A 22 -3.50 8.32 -2.36
N ALA A 23 -3.73 8.00 -3.62
CA ALA A 23 -2.72 7.37 -4.47
C ALA A 23 -1.52 8.29 -4.76
N ARG A 24 -1.79 9.52 -5.24
CA ARG A 24 -0.79 10.48 -5.74
C ARG A 24 0.01 11.15 -4.65
N ASN A 25 -0.69 11.65 -3.64
CA ASN A 25 -0.10 12.56 -2.67
C ASN A 25 0.35 11.82 -1.42
N ILE A 26 -0.31 10.71 -1.07
CA ILE A 26 0.04 9.94 0.14
C ILE A 26 0.84 8.69 -0.24
N SER A 27 0.26 7.75 -0.99
CA SER A 27 0.87 6.45 -1.31
C SER A 27 2.22 6.60 -2.02
N LEU A 28 2.28 7.42 -3.07
CA LEU A 28 3.52 7.67 -3.81
C LEU A 28 4.60 8.29 -2.93
N THR A 29 4.24 9.31 -2.13
CA THR A 29 5.21 9.95 -1.21
C THR A 29 5.74 8.97 -0.16
N LEU A 30 4.89 8.07 0.35
CA LEU A 30 5.28 7.03 1.30
C LEU A 30 6.16 5.96 0.65
N CYS A 31 5.82 5.51 -0.57
CA CYS A 31 6.65 4.57 -1.34
C CYS A 31 8.02 5.17 -1.61
N ASP A 32 8.10 6.42 -2.08
CA ASP A 32 9.38 7.10 -2.32
C ASP A 32 10.20 7.20 -1.03
N ALA A 33 9.56 7.55 0.08
CA ALA A 33 10.21 7.65 1.38
C ALA A 33 10.79 6.31 1.86
N ALA A 34 10.16 5.17 1.55
CA ALA A 34 10.68 3.84 1.91
C ALA A 34 12.04 3.52 1.24
N TYR A 35 12.43 4.27 0.20
CA TYR A 35 13.75 4.15 -0.43
C TYR A 35 14.77 5.18 0.07
N MET A 36 14.37 6.14 0.91
CA MET A 36 15.25 7.19 1.43
C MET A 36 16.07 6.72 2.63
N SER A 37 17.29 7.23 2.77
CA SER A 37 18.13 7.01 3.96
C SER A 37 17.65 7.76 5.19
N ASN A 38 17.02 8.94 5.01
CA ASN A 38 16.43 9.73 6.10
C ASN A 38 15.04 10.27 5.68
N PRO A 39 13.97 9.46 5.80
CA PRO A 39 12.64 9.83 5.31
C PRO A 39 11.88 10.80 6.22
N SER A 40 12.26 10.91 7.49
CA SER A 40 11.50 11.61 8.53
C SER A 40 11.20 13.06 8.19
N ASP A 41 12.20 13.85 7.79
CA ASP A 41 12.03 15.28 7.51
C ASP A 41 11.13 15.51 6.29
N SER A 42 11.31 14.70 5.24
CA SER A 42 10.47 14.71 4.04
C SER A 42 9.01 14.40 4.38
N LEU A 43 8.76 13.36 5.16
CA LEU A 43 7.41 12.94 5.56
C LEU A 43 6.74 13.94 6.52
N ARG A 44 7.49 14.51 7.45
CA ARG A 44 7.01 15.59 8.33
C ARG A 44 6.59 16.82 7.53
N SER A 45 7.41 17.23 6.56
CA SER A 45 7.14 18.37 5.69
C SER A 45 5.96 18.12 4.74
N LYS A 46 6.00 17.02 3.98
CA LYS A 46 5.02 16.74 2.92
C LYS A 46 3.68 16.22 3.44
N LEU A 47 3.69 15.40 4.48
CA LEU A 47 2.49 14.70 4.96
C LEU A 47 2.06 15.10 6.38
N SER A 48 2.77 16.01 7.05
CA SER A 48 2.55 16.32 8.47
C SER A 48 2.63 15.06 9.36
N ALA A 49 3.56 14.16 9.05
CA ALA A 49 3.78 12.96 9.87
C ALA A 49 4.21 13.35 11.30
N SER A 50 3.62 12.72 12.32
CA SER A 50 4.03 12.91 13.71
C SER A 50 5.08 11.90 14.15
N ASP A 51 4.98 10.67 13.65
CA ASP A 51 5.88 9.58 13.96
C ASP A 51 6.25 8.82 12.69
N VAL A 52 7.51 8.42 12.59
CA VAL A 52 8.10 7.71 11.45
C VAL A 52 9.08 6.68 12.01
N GLN A 53 8.70 5.42 11.96
CA GLN A 53 9.51 4.30 12.43
C GLN A 53 9.92 3.42 11.25
N GLY A 54 11.21 3.15 11.11
CA GLY A 54 11.70 2.17 10.16
C GLY A 54 11.57 0.74 10.70
N PHE A 55 11.32 -0.21 9.82
CA PHE A 55 11.43 -1.64 10.13
C PHE A 55 12.27 -2.36 9.08
N TYR A 56 12.79 -3.51 9.47
CA TYR A 56 13.59 -4.41 8.65
C TYR A 56 13.33 -5.85 9.04
N ALA A 57 13.26 -6.73 8.04
CA ALA A 57 13.15 -8.17 8.21
C ALA A 57 13.97 -8.87 7.12
N GLU A 58 14.81 -9.83 7.50
CA GLU A 58 15.38 -10.78 6.56
C GLU A 58 14.30 -11.76 6.10
N LEU A 59 14.33 -12.14 4.83
CA LEU A 59 13.45 -13.13 4.23
C LEU A 59 14.28 -14.24 3.62
N ASP A 60 13.72 -15.45 3.54
CA ASP A 60 14.35 -16.51 2.76
C ASP A 60 14.38 -16.08 1.28
N GLY A 61 15.57 -15.76 0.78
CA GLY A 61 15.77 -15.23 -0.57
C GLY A 61 15.68 -13.70 -0.71
N GLY A 62 15.76 -12.93 0.37
CA GLY A 62 15.78 -11.47 0.27
C GLY A 62 15.73 -10.74 1.61
N SER A 63 15.30 -9.48 1.55
CA SER A 63 14.95 -8.69 2.72
C SER A 63 13.73 -7.82 2.44
N CYS A 64 13.04 -7.45 3.50
CA CYS A 64 12.03 -6.41 3.47
C CYS A 64 12.42 -5.30 4.45
N SER A 65 12.21 -4.07 4.02
CA SER A 65 12.26 -2.90 4.88
C SER A 65 11.06 -2.01 4.63
N GLY A 66 10.85 -1.04 5.49
CA GLY A 66 9.74 -0.13 5.31
C GLY A 66 9.58 0.88 6.43
N LEU A 67 8.45 1.58 6.39
CA LEU A 67 8.12 2.64 7.32
C LEU A 67 6.73 2.42 7.91
N ILE A 68 6.62 2.65 9.22
CA ILE A 68 5.37 2.86 9.94
C ILE A 68 5.25 4.37 10.17
N VAL A 69 4.20 4.99 9.62
CA VAL A 69 4.04 6.44 9.61
C VAL A 69 2.69 6.82 10.20
N THR A 70 2.72 7.65 11.25
CA THR A 70 1.50 8.21 11.85
C THR A 70 1.18 9.57 11.24
N LEU A 71 0.00 9.68 10.62
CA LEU A 71 -0.53 10.90 10.00
C LEU A 71 -1.76 11.40 10.80
N PRO A 72 -1.54 12.11 11.93
CA PRO A 72 -2.60 12.40 12.89
C PRO A 72 -3.67 13.33 12.34
N LYS A 73 -3.31 14.28 11.45
CA LYS A 73 -4.28 15.17 10.78
C LYS A 73 -5.31 14.42 9.92
N ARG A 74 -5.07 13.14 9.65
CA ARG A 74 -5.90 12.29 8.79
C ARG A 74 -6.43 11.05 9.51
N ASN A 75 -6.06 10.84 10.78
CA ASN A 75 -6.33 9.61 11.53
C ASN A 75 -5.87 8.35 10.77
N ILE A 76 -4.68 8.40 10.17
CA ILE A 76 -4.09 7.29 9.41
C ILE A 76 -2.81 6.84 10.11
N VAL A 77 -2.64 5.52 10.25
CA VAL A 77 -1.34 4.86 10.38
C VAL A 77 -1.09 4.18 9.04
N ALA A 78 0.06 4.46 8.42
CA ALA A 78 0.43 3.92 7.12
C ALA A 78 1.69 3.06 7.20
N LEU A 79 1.66 1.93 6.50
CA LEU A 79 2.80 1.07 6.25
C LEU A 79 3.27 1.18 4.80
N ALA A 80 4.54 1.53 4.63
CA ALA A 80 5.20 1.54 3.33
C ALA A 80 6.22 0.41 3.26
N PHE A 81 6.14 -0.40 2.20
CA PHE A 81 6.99 -1.57 2.01
C PHE A 81 7.97 -1.39 0.84
N ARG A 82 9.22 -1.74 1.12
CA ARG A 82 10.30 -2.01 0.17
C ARG A 82 10.73 -3.47 0.34
N ALA A 83 10.94 -4.14 -0.77
CA ALA A 83 11.47 -5.50 -0.78
C ALA A 83 12.66 -5.59 -1.72
N GLU A 84 13.67 -6.32 -1.31
CA GLU A 84 14.87 -6.66 -2.07
C GLU A 84 14.98 -8.18 -2.12
N LEU A 85 15.20 -8.73 -3.31
CA LEU A 85 15.33 -10.17 -3.51
C LEU A 85 16.80 -10.48 -3.82
N TYR A 86 17.35 -11.51 -3.19
CA TYR A 86 18.67 -12.04 -3.52
C TYR A 86 18.56 -12.97 -4.74
N GLU A 87 19.50 -12.86 -5.67
CA GLU A 87 19.60 -13.76 -6.83
C GLU A 87 20.12 -15.15 -6.40
N PRO A 88 19.68 -16.27 -7.02
CA PRO A 88 18.65 -16.40 -8.07
C PRO A 88 17.22 -16.52 -7.50
N PHE A 89 16.27 -15.89 -8.20
CA PHE A 89 14.85 -15.81 -7.83
C PHE A 89 14.16 -17.19 -7.74
N TYR A 90 13.93 -17.69 -6.53
CA TYR A 90 13.04 -18.81 -6.27
C TYR A 90 11.88 -18.35 -5.37
N PHE A 91 10.65 -18.44 -5.90
CA PHE A 91 9.41 -18.07 -5.20
C PHE A 91 8.94 -19.22 -4.30
N ASP A 92 9.63 -19.48 -3.18
CA ASP A 92 9.13 -20.43 -2.19
C ASP A 92 9.10 -19.81 -0.79
N ASN A 93 7.88 -19.78 -0.23
CA ASN A 93 7.50 -19.57 1.18
C ASN A 93 7.78 -18.21 1.84
N TRP A 94 6.79 -17.32 1.82
CA TRP A 94 6.77 -16.10 2.64
C TRP A 94 5.66 -16.18 3.69
N ASN A 95 6.02 -16.18 4.97
CA ASN A 95 5.08 -16.13 6.10
C ASN A 95 5.41 -14.98 7.07
N LYS A 96 4.32 -14.27 7.44
CA LYS A 96 4.12 -13.22 8.48
C LYS A 96 4.67 -11.83 8.23
N PHE A 97 3.84 -10.80 8.46
CA PHE A 97 4.12 -9.47 9.09
C PHE A 97 2.82 -8.61 9.10
N TYR A 98 2.73 -7.58 9.96
CA TYR A 98 1.47 -6.92 10.42
C TYR A 98 1.42 -5.35 10.28
N PHE A 99 0.19 -4.76 10.24
CA PHE A 99 -0.34 -3.36 10.45
C PHE A 99 -0.72 -2.39 9.24
N PRO A 100 -1.54 -1.30 9.36
CA PRO A 100 -2.52 -0.84 8.32
C PRO A 100 -2.10 0.38 7.44
N MET A 101 -3.04 0.89 6.59
CA MET A 101 -2.84 1.55 5.28
C MET A 101 -1.54 1.16 4.59
N ILE A 102 -1.67 0.16 3.75
CA ILE A 102 -0.51 -0.55 3.26
C ILE A 102 -0.25 -0.09 1.83
N THR A 103 1.02 0.19 1.54
CA THR A 103 1.48 0.58 0.20
C THR A 103 2.84 -0.03 -0.07
N GLY A 104 3.11 -0.28 -1.34
CA GLY A 104 4.39 -0.78 -1.80
C GLY A 104 4.50 -0.65 -3.30
N HIS A 105 5.72 -0.46 -3.78
CA HIS A 105 6.05 -0.45 -5.20
C HIS A 105 6.62 -1.81 -5.62
N TYR A 106 6.31 -2.29 -6.83
CA TYR A 106 6.91 -3.50 -7.39
C TYR A 106 6.65 -4.75 -6.49
N VAL A 107 7.69 -5.47 -6.07
CA VAL A 107 7.64 -6.59 -5.11
C VAL A 107 7.09 -6.14 -3.75
N GLY A 108 7.41 -4.92 -3.32
CA GLY A 108 6.86 -4.33 -2.08
C GLY A 108 5.34 -4.22 -2.12
N GLY A 109 4.75 -4.05 -3.31
CA GLY A 109 3.29 -4.08 -3.50
C GLY A 109 2.67 -5.47 -3.30
N GLY A 110 3.37 -6.53 -3.69
CA GLY A 110 2.94 -7.91 -3.43
C GLY A 110 2.97 -8.23 -1.93
N LEU A 111 4.05 -7.87 -1.25
CA LEU A 111 4.19 -8.04 0.20
C LEU A 111 3.14 -7.24 0.97
N ALA A 112 2.91 -6.00 0.55
CA ALA A 112 1.86 -5.13 1.05
C ALA A 112 0.49 -5.83 1.02
N ALA A 113 0.15 -6.57 -0.05
CA ALA A 113 -1.09 -7.34 -0.10
C ALA A 113 -1.13 -8.52 0.90
N LEU A 114 -0.02 -9.26 1.06
CA LEU A 114 0.05 -10.34 2.04
C LEU A 114 -0.16 -9.83 3.46
N VAL A 115 0.50 -8.73 3.81
CA VAL A 115 0.37 -8.08 5.12
C VAL A 115 -1.06 -7.58 5.35
N ALA A 116 -1.71 -7.03 4.32
CA ALA A 116 -3.11 -6.59 4.40
C ALA A 116 -4.06 -7.74 4.75
N LEU A 117 -3.84 -8.90 4.15
CA LEU A 117 -4.62 -10.11 4.44
C LEU A 117 -4.39 -10.59 5.88
N ASP A 118 -3.13 -10.61 6.32
CA ASP A 118 -2.75 -11.08 7.66
C ASP A 118 -3.41 -10.25 8.76
N ILE A 119 -3.39 -8.92 8.61
CA ILE A 119 -4.04 -7.99 9.56
C ILE A 119 -5.53 -8.24 9.72
N VAL A 120 -6.22 -8.44 8.59
CA VAL A 120 -7.66 -8.66 8.59
C VAL A 120 -7.99 -10.02 9.20
N LYS A 121 -7.24 -11.06 8.85
CA LYS A 121 -7.44 -12.42 9.36
C LYS A 121 -7.17 -12.54 10.85
N GLU A 122 -6.15 -11.84 11.34
CA GLU A 122 -5.74 -11.86 12.74
C GLU A 122 -6.54 -10.85 13.58
N GLU A 123 -7.58 -10.24 13.00
CA GLU A 123 -8.53 -9.31 13.63
C GLU A 123 -7.86 -8.12 14.32
N ILE A 124 -6.66 -7.76 13.85
CA ILE A 124 -5.88 -6.64 14.39
C ILE A 124 -6.56 -5.31 14.06
N VAL A 125 -7.08 -5.20 12.84
CA VAL A 125 -7.88 -4.06 12.37
C VAL A 125 -9.12 -4.62 11.69
N ASN A 126 -10.27 -3.99 11.90
CA ASN A 126 -11.48 -4.36 11.18
C ASN A 126 -11.24 -4.21 9.67
N LYS A 127 -11.66 -5.20 8.89
CA LYS A 127 -11.49 -5.21 7.43
C LYS A 127 -12.00 -3.95 6.73
N ASP A 128 -13.03 -3.30 7.27
CA ASP A 128 -13.61 -2.07 6.70
C ASP A 128 -12.72 -0.84 6.92
N ASP A 129 -11.78 -0.91 7.86
CA ASP A 129 -10.81 0.14 8.19
C ASP A 129 -9.44 -0.06 7.50
N VAL A 130 -9.24 -1.20 6.81
CA VAL A 130 -8.01 -1.48 6.05
C VAL A 130 -8.16 -0.99 4.61
N ILE A 131 -7.20 -0.19 4.15
CA ILE A 131 -7.10 0.25 2.75
C ILE A 131 -5.71 -0.09 2.24
N LEU A 132 -5.66 -0.84 1.13
CA LEU A 132 -4.42 -1.17 0.43
C LEU A 132 -4.38 -0.36 -0.87
N ILE A 133 -3.35 0.45 -1.07
CA ILE A 133 -3.06 1.11 -2.34
C ILE A 133 -1.64 0.75 -2.73
N THR A 134 -1.46 0.05 -3.84
CA THR A 134 -0.13 -0.34 -4.32
C THR A 134 0.20 0.31 -5.65
N LEU A 135 1.49 0.50 -5.92
CA LEU A 135 2.00 1.08 -7.16
C LEU A 135 2.73 0.00 -7.94
N ALA A 136 2.30 -0.30 -9.16
CA ALA A 136 2.92 -1.33 -9.99
C ALA A 136 3.13 -2.68 -9.26
N GLN A 137 2.16 -3.10 -8.43
CA GLN A 137 2.23 -4.36 -7.69
C GLN A 137 2.27 -5.56 -8.65
N ILE A 138 3.21 -6.48 -8.40
CA ILE A 138 3.26 -7.81 -9.02
C ILE A 138 2.11 -8.72 -8.53
N MET A 139 1.77 -9.77 -9.28
CA MET A 139 0.80 -10.77 -8.83
C MET A 139 1.32 -11.52 -7.60
N ALA A 140 0.52 -11.60 -6.55
CA ALA A 140 0.95 -12.11 -5.24
C ALA A 140 0.63 -13.60 -5.01
N GLY A 141 -0.27 -14.19 -5.79
CA GLY A 141 -0.65 -15.59 -5.60
C GLY A 141 -1.53 -16.14 -6.71
N ASP A 142 -1.93 -17.39 -6.53
CA ASP A 142 -2.80 -18.12 -7.45
C ASP A 142 -4.29 -17.76 -7.27
N LYS A 143 -5.15 -18.44 -8.02
CA LYS A 143 -6.59 -18.23 -7.97
C LYS A 143 -7.19 -18.46 -6.58
N ASP A 144 -6.77 -19.49 -5.87
CA ASP A 144 -7.31 -19.84 -4.55
C ASP A 144 -6.93 -18.77 -3.52
N PHE A 145 -5.68 -18.31 -3.58
CA PHE A 145 -5.23 -17.16 -2.80
C PHE A 145 -6.06 -15.92 -3.11
N VAL A 146 -6.24 -15.57 -4.38
CA VAL A 146 -7.00 -14.37 -4.78
C VAL A 146 -8.45 -14.45 -4.30
N GLU A 147 -9.12 -15.59 -4.46
CA GLU A 147 -10.50 -15.78 -3.99
C GLU A 147 -10.64 -15.67 -2.47
N ALA A 148 -9.64 -16.14 -1.71
CA ALA A 148 -9.61 -15.97 -0.26
C ALA A 148 -9.30 -14.51 0.13
N TYR A 149 -8.38 -13.88 -0.59
CA TYR A 149 -7.93 -12.50 -0.38
C TYR A 149 -9.08 -11.49 -0.58
N GLU A 150 -9.80 -11.57 -1.70
CA GLU A 150 -10.85 -10.60 -2.07
C GLU A 150 -12.03 -10.61 -1.07
N LYS A 151 -12.25 -11.71 -0.36
CA LYS A 151 -13.27 -11.81 0.70
C LYS A 151 -12.89 -11.03 1.97
N GLN A 152 -11.59 -10.83 2.18
CA GLN A 152 -11.04 -10.22 3.39
C GLN A 152 -10.64 -8.77 3.14
N VAL A 153 -9.85 -8.49 2.09
CA VAL A 153 -9.27 -7.15 1.83
C VAL A 153 -10.07 -6.41 0.75
N VAL A 154 -11.26 -5.93 1.13
CA VAL A 154 -12.28 -5.39 0.20
C VAL A 154 -11.86 -4.06 -0.46
N LYS A 155 -11.06 -3.25 0.26
CA LYS A 155 -10.56 -1.93 -0.19
C LYS A 155 -9.11 -2.03 -0.68
N SER A 156 -8.89 -2.93 -1.64
CA SER A 156 -7.61 -3.19 -2.29
C SER A 156 -7.57 -2.56 -3.68
N TYR A 157 -6.60 -1.68 -3.93
CA TYR A 157 -6.46 -0.94 -5.19
C TYR A 157 -5.02 -1.03 -5.73
N ARG A 158 -4.86 -1.57 -6.93
CA ARG A 158 -3.58 -1.62 -7.65
C ARG A 158 -3.54 -0.48 -8.65
N VAL A 159 -2.69 0.50 -8.40
CA VAL A 159 -2.47 1.64 -9.29
C VAL A 159 -1.39 1.25 -10.29
N ILE A 160 -1.74 1.28 -11.58
CA ILE A 160 -0.85 0.88 -12.68
C ILE A 160 -0.73 2.00 -13.71
N THR A 161 0.36 2.00 -14.46
CA THR A 161 0.54 2.88 -15.61
C THR A 161 0.35 2.10 -16.91
N LYS A 162 -0.29 2.71 -17.91
CA LYS A 162 -0.47 2.08 -19.22
C LYS A 162 0.89 1.69 -19.83
N GLY A 163 1.01 0.42 -20.22
CA GLY A 163 2.24 -0.11 -20.83
C GLY A 163 3.27 -0.62 -19.82
N ASP A 164 3.01 -0.49 -18.52
CA ASP A 164 3.83 -1.12 -17.50
C ASP A 164 3.60 -2.64 -17.49
N LEU A 165 4.67 -3.41 -17.68
CA LEU A 165 4.61 -4.88 -17.71
C LEU A 165 4.74 -5.50 -16.32
N ILE A 166 5.22 -4.74 -15.33
CA ILE A 166 5.45 -5.24 -13.97
C ILE A 166 4.19 -5.82 -13.34
N PRO A 167 3.01 -5.19 -13.43
CA PRO A 167 1.83 -5.74 -12.77
C PRO A 167 1.39 -7.09 -13.35
N HIS A 168 1.94 -7.48 -14.51
CA HIS A 168 1.62 -8.72 -15.21
C HIS A 168 2.59 -9.86 -14.88
N VAL A 169 3.59 -9.66 -14.01
CA VAL A 169 4.48 -10.74 -13.55
C VAL A 169 4.03 -11.31 -12.18
N PRO A 170 4.24 -12.61 -11.89
CA PRO A 170 4.80 -13.65 -12.77
C PRO A 170 3.88 -14.01 -13.95
N GLY A 171 2.59 -13.75 -13.85
CA GLY A 171 1.63 -13.84 -14.95
C GLY A 171 0.73 -15.09 -14.92
N LYS A 172 -0.46 -14.97 -15.51
CA LYS A 172 -1.47 -16.05 -15.56
C LYS A 172 -0.98 -17.38 -16.13
N LYS A 173 -0.04 -17.33 -17.07
CA LYS A 173 0.58 -18.53 -17.66
C LYS A 173 1.35 -19.38 -16.64
N HIS A 174 1.74 -18.78 -15.52
CA HIS A 174 2.41 -19.44 -14.39
C HIS A 174 1.45 -19.70 -13.22
N GLY A 175 0.13 -19.61 -13.43
CA GLY A 175 -0.89 -19.88 -12.41
C GLY A 175 -1.23 -18.72 -11.49
N TYR A 176 -0.65 -17.54 -11.69
CA TYR A 176 -0.89 -16.35 -10.87
C TYR A 176 -2.11 -15.56 -11.32
N GLU A 177 -2.80 -14.93 -10.38
CA GLU A 177 -3.99 -14.11 -10.66
C GLU A 177 -3.89 -12.71 -10.04
N TYR A 178 -4.68 -11.78 -10.57
CA TYR A 178 -4.73 -10.41 -10.06
C TYR A 178 -5.60 -10.34 -8.80
N ASN A 179 -5.01 -9.87 -7.70
CA ASN A 179 -5.76 -9.36 -6.56
C ASN A 179 -5.89 -7.83 -6.63
N GLY A 180 -6.94 -7.29 -6.01
CA GLY A 180 -7.26 -5.88 -5.95
C GLY A 180 -7.86 -5.31 -7.22
N LYS A 181 -8.53 -4.17 -7.06
CA LYS A 181 -9.15 -3.40 -8.15
C LYS A 181 -8.06 -2.62 -8.88
N GLU A 182 -7.96 -2.82 -10.18
CA GLU A 182 -7.02 -2.08 -11.01
C GLU A 182 -7.48 -0.64 -11.25
N ILE A 183 -6.58 0.32 -11.05
CA ILE A 183 -6.80 1.73 -11.32
C ILE A 183 -5.70 2.23 -12.27
N ASN A 184 -6.11 2.70 -13.45
CA ASN A 184 -5.18 3.29 -14.40
C ASN A 184 -4.77 4.69 -13.95
N PHE A 185 -3.47 4.91 -13.92
CA PHE A 185 -2.86 6.17 -13.55
C PHE A 185 -2.36 6.88 -14.80
N GLU A 186 -3.06 7.94 -15.20
CA GLU A 186 -2.58 8.84 -16.23
C GLU A 186 -1.74 9.94 -15.58
N PHE A 187 -0.45 10.01 -15.89
CA PHE A 187 0.34 11.20 -15.62
C PHE A 187 -0.22 12.34 -16.48
N VAL A 188 -1.13 13.13 -15.92
CA VAL A 188 -1.33 14.50 -16.42
C VAL A 188 -0.14 15.27 -15.88
N LEU A 189 0.94 15.32 -16.66
CA LEU A 189 1.99 16.31 -16.43
C LEU A 189 1.29 17.66 -16.48
N SER A 190 1.23 18.34 -15.34
CA SER A 190 0.81 19.73 -15.35
C SER A 190 1.85 20.49 -16.17
N ALA A 191 1.42 21.29 -17.14
CA ALA A 191 2.31 22.04 -18.02
C ALA A 191 3.29 22.97 -17.25
N SER A 192 3.08 23.18 -15.95
CA SER A 192 3.98 23.91 -15.04
C SER A 192 5.23 23.14 -14.60
N GLU A 193 5.34 21.84 -14.88
CA GLU A 193 6.52 21.03 -14.54
C GLU A 193 7.43 20.76 -15.77
N LEU A 194 7.06 21.29 -16.95
CA LEU A 194 7.81 21.18 -18.21
C LEU A 194 8.39 22.52 -18.70
N ALA A 195 8.44 23.54 -17.84
CA ALA A 195 8.98 24.87 -18.17
C ALA A 195 10.15 25.25 -17.26
#